data_AF-A0A7J4CU99-F1
#
_entry.id   AF-A0A7J4CU99-F1
#
_cell.length_a   1.000
_cell.length_b   1.000
_cell.length_c   1.000
_cell.angle_alpha   90.00
_cell.angle_beta   90.00
_cell.angle_gamma   90.00
#
_symmetry.space_group_name_H-M   'P 1'
#
loop_
_entity.id
_entity.type
_entity.pdbx_description
1 polymer ?
#
loop_
_entity_poly.entity_id
_entity_poly.type
_entity_poly.pdbx_seq_one_letter_code
_entity_poly.pdbx_strand_id
1 'polypeptide(L)'
;MARWPLEERDFSWWARGKRIYVGTPLMKDWLHDPQRYGGKGRMWPGKSWHPLQVLHAGVPILEGRSGGLRPKSAAMPILRRAVEATAISLSEEQFRHWLEGPGPRQVDLDVGEQTGSVMITAEGRGGKIVVPAWLGELLTPMVDANERLILELQYIRDT
;
A
#
# COMPACT_ATOMS: atom_id res chain seq x y z
N MET A 1 -4.45 15.29 -1.65
CA MET A 1 -4.61 13.98 -0.97
C MET A 1 -4.26 12.89 -1.96
N ALA A 2 -3.26 12.04 -1.66
CA ALA A 2 -2.97 10.88 -2.50
C ALA A 2 -4.21 9.99 -2.60
N ARG A 3 -4.82 9.94 -3.78
CA ARG A 3 -6.03 9.16 -4.07
C ARG A 3 -5.55 7.76 -4.45
N TRP A 4 -5.65 6.83 -3.51
CA TRP A 4 -5.27 5.44 -3.77
C TRP A 4 -6.32 4.77 -4.66
N PRO A 5 -5.94 4.07 -5.74
CA PRO A 5 -6.88 3.44 -6.67
C PRO A 5 -7.41 2.11 -6.09
N LEU A 6 -8.04 2.17 -4.91
CA LEU A 6 -8.77 1.04 -4.35
C LEU A 6 -10.22 1.16 -4.77
N GLU A 7 -10.58 0.48 -5.85
CA GLU A 7 -11.98 0.37 -6.23
C GLU A 7 -12.63 -0.78 -5.45
N GLU A 8 -13.87 -0.57 -4.97
CA GLU A 8 -14.63 -1.60 -4.24
C GLU A 8 -14.90 -2.86 -5.09
N ARG A 9 -14.83 -2.75 -6.43
CA ARG A 9 -14.95 -3.89 -7.35
C ARG A 9 -13.75 -4.84 -7.27
N ASP A 10 -12.57 -4.31 -6.94
CA ASP A 10 -11.31 -5.05 -6.97
C ASP A 10 -10.94 -5.58 -5.57
N PHE A 11 -11.41 -4.91 -4.51
CA PHE A 11 -11.06 -5.23 -3.14
C PHE A 11 -12.21 -5.07 -2.15
N SER A 12 -12.35 -6.04 -1.25
CA SER A 12 -13.19 -5.89 -0.04
C SER A 12 -12.37 -5.28 1.09
N TRP A 13 -12.62 -4.00 1.39
CA TRP A 13 -11.83 -3.23 2.34
C TRP A 13 -12.66 -2.51 3.41
N TRP A 14 -12.00 -2.14 4.50
CA TRP A 14 -12.55 -1.35 5.61
C TRP A 14 -11.46 -0.57 6.35
N ALA A 15 -11.86 0.52 6.98
CA ALA A 15 -10.99 1.29 7.87
C ALA A 15 -11.11 0.78 9.31
N ARG A 16 -9.98 0.70 10.02
CA ARG A 16 -9.95 0.48 11.48
C ARG A 16 -8.82 1.33 12.08
N GLY A 17 -9.21 2.37 12.82
CA GLY A 17 -8.29 3.38 13.30
C GLY A 17 -7.61 4.11 12.13
N LYS A 18 -6.28 4.18 12.15
CA LYS A 18 -5.49 4.81 11.07
C LYS A 18 -5.19 3.86 9.90
N ARG A 19 -5.68 2.62 9.90
CA ARG A 19 -5.31 1.61 8.89
C ARG A 19 -6.49 1.23 8.02
N ILE A 20 -6.20 0.97 6.75
CA ILE A 20 -7.12 0.35 5.81
C ILE A 20 -6.68 -1.10 5.66
N TYR A 21 -7.65 -2.00 5.75
CA TYR A 21 -7.46 -3.43 5.65
C TYR A 21 -8.17 -3.96 4.43
N VAL A 22 -7.65 -5.04 3.88
CA VAL A 22 -8.32 -5.86 2.88
C VAL A 22 -8.58 -7.25 3.44
N GLY A 23 -9.67 -7.86 3.01
CA GLY A 23 -9.94 -9.28 3.24
C GLY A 23 -10.87 -9.83 2.18
N THR A 24 -11.59 -10.89 2.53
CA THR A 24 -12.50 -11.54 1.58
C THR A 24 -13.85 -10.80 1.51
N PRO A 25 -14.60 -10.94 0.41
CA PRO A 25 -15.98 -10.45 0.33
C PRO A 25 -16.84 -10.95 1.47
N LEU A 26 -16.70 -12.23 1.84
CA LEU A 26 -17.44 -12.81 2.97
C LEU A 26 -17.16 -12.06 4.29
N MET A 27 -15.91 -11.66 4.56
CA MET A 27 -15.62 -10.87 5.76
C MET A 27 -16.33 -9.51 5.74
N LYS A 28 -16.36 -8.85 4.59
CA LYS A 28 -17.05 -7.56 4.44
C LYS A 28 -18.55 -7.75 4.57
N ASP A 29 -19.13 -8.60 3.74
CA ASP A 29 -20.57 -8.74 3.56
C ASP A 29 -21.26 -9.46 4.72
N TRP A 30 -20.54 -10.33 5.45
CA TRP A 30 -21.11 -11.09 6.56
C TRP A 30 -20.55 -10.73 7.93
N LEU A 31 -19.38 -10.12 8.07
CA LEU A 31 -18.85 -9.80 9.40
C LEU A 31 -18.85 -8.31 9.68
N HIS A 32 -18.48 -7.49 8.69
CA HIS A 32 -18.21 -6.07 8.91
C HIS A 32 -19.40 -5.15 8.56
N ASP A 33 -19.94 -5.24 7.35
CA ASP A 33 -20.89 -4.26 6.82
C ASP A 33 -22.30 -4.38 7.40
N PRO A 34 -22.86 -5.58 7.65
CA PRO A 34 -24.21 -5.69 8.15
C PRO A 34 -24.40 -5.19 9.58
N GLN A 35 -25.60 -4.67 9.85
CA GLN A 35 -26.07 -4.43 11.21
C GLN A 35 -26.25 -5.74 11.98
N ARG A 36 -26.04 -5.72 13.31
CA ARG A 36 -26.20 -6.89 14.18
C ARG A 36 -27.14 -6.59 15.32
N TYR A 37 -28.01 -7.55 15.62
CA TYR A 37 -28.91 -7.49 16.77
C TYR A 37 -28.39 -8.45 17.85
N GLY A 38 -28.29 -7.94 19.07
CA GLY A 38 -28.00 -8.72 20.27
C GLY A 38 -29.24 -8.91 21.13
N GLY A 39 -29.07 -9.59 22.26
CA GLY A 39 -30.13 -9.71 23.26
C GLY A 39 -30.53 -8.37 23.87
N LYS A 40 -31.73 -8.32 24.47
CA LYS A 40 -32.28 -7.15 25.20
C LYS A 40 -32.41 -5.88 24.33
N GLY A 41 -32.74 -6.04 23.05
CA GLY A 41 -32.92 -4.91 22.13
C GLY A 41 -31.64 -4.18 21.75
N ARG A 42 -30.46 -4.72 22.10
CA ARG A 42 -29.18 -4.12 21.71
C ARG A 42 -28.99 -4.26 20.21
N MET A 43 -28.59 -3.17 19.55
CA MET A 43 -28.28 -3.13 18.13
C MET A 43 -26.86 -2.57 17.97
N TRP A 44 -26.06 -3.22 17.14
CA TRP A 44 -24.76 -2.73 16.72
C TRP A 44 -24.86 -2.22 15.28
N PRO A 45 -24.33 -1.01 14.99
CA PRO A 45 -24.34 -0.48 13.65
C PRO A 45 -23.50 -1.35 12.71
N GLY A 46 -23.90 -1.37 11.44
CA GLY A 46 -23.07 -1.93 10.37
C GLY A 46 -21.75 -1.17 10.22
N LYS A 47 -20.89 -1.69 9.34
CA LYS A 47 -19.49 -1.23 9.16
C LYS A 47 -18.71 -1.28 10.49
N SER A 48 -18.92 -2.33 11.27
CA SER A 48 -18.24 -2.55 12.53
C SER A 48 -17.98 -4.04 12.76
N TRP A 49 -17.03 -4.36 13.63
CA TRP A 49 -16.70 -5.75 13.96
C TRP A 49 -17.54 -6.33 15.10
N HIS A 50 -18.49 -5.57 15.64
CA HIS A 50 -19.33 -6.06 16.72
C HIS A 50 -20.24 -7.19 16.23
N PRO A 51 -20.54 -8.18 17.09
CA PRO A 51 -20.11 -8.32 18.49
C PRO A 51 -18.76 -9.04 18.68
N LEU A 52 -18.01 -9.29 17.60
CA LEU A 52 -16.78 -10.06 17.63
C LEU A 52 -15.64 -9.27 18.26
N GLN A 53 -14.83 -9.94 19.09
CA GLN A 53 -13.55 -9.41 19.54
C GLN A 53 -12.46 -9.77 18.53
N VAL A 54 -12.21 -8.85 17.59
CA VAL A 54 -11.31 -9.12 16.46
C VAL A 54 -9.88 -8.68 16.74
N LEU A 55 -8.98 -9.65 16.79
CA LEU A 55 -7.53 -9.42 16.87
C LEU A 55 -7.00 -8.93 15.51
N HIS A 56 -7.20 -9.73 14.46
CA HIS A 56 -6.81 -9.43 13.08
C HIS A 56 -8.04 -9.27 12.19
N ALA A 57 -8.20 -8.08 11.61
CA ALA A 57 -9.31 -7.74 10.73
C ALA A 57 -8.84 -7.75 9.27
N GLY A 58 -8.22 -8.85 8.83
CA GLY A 58 -7.60 -8.96 7.50
C GLY A 58 -6.16 -8.45 7.43
N VAL A 59 -5.69 -8.18 6.21
CA VAL A 59 -4.32 -7.73 5.94
C VAL A 59 -4.30 -6.19 5.88
N PRO A 60 -3.47 -5.51 6.69
CA PRO A 60 -3.34 -4.06 6.61
C PRO A 60 -2.62 -3.67 5.31
N ILE A 61 -3.28 -2.85 4.50
CA ILE A 61 -2.76 -2.44 3.19
C ILE A 61 -2.24 -1.00 3.16
N LEU A 62 -2.91 -0.11 3.90
CA LEU A 62 -2.54 1.30 3.99
C LEU A 62 -2.58 1.76 5.45
N GLU A 63 -1.73 2.72 5.78
CA GLU A 63 -1.70 3.39 7.07
C GLU A 63 -1.69 4.91 6.87
N GLY A 64 -2.67 5.60 7.42
CA GLY A 64 -2.73 7.06 7.44
C GLY A 64 -1.62 7.65 8.30
N ARG A 65 -0.85 8.57 7.70
CA ARG A 65 0.17 9.41 8.35
C ARG A 65 -0.01 10.87 7.97
N SER A 66 0.74 11.76 8.63
CA SER A 66 0.86 13.16 8.23
C SER A 66 1.36 13.23 6.79
N GLY A 67 0.50 13.64 5.85
CA GLY A 67 0.84 13.71 4.43
C GLY A 67 0.17 12.66 3.52
N GLY A 68 -0.59 11.71 4.07
CA GLY A 68 -1.43 10.80 3.27
C GLY A 68 -1.46 9.35 3.74
N LEU A 69 -1.87 8.46 2.83
CA LEU A 69 -1.91 7.01 3.04
C LEU A 69 -0.56 6.41 2.63
N ARG A 70 0.08 5.68 3.54
CA ARG A 70 1.32 4.93 3.31
C ARG A 70 1.00 3.46 3.03
N PRO A 71 1.42 2.90 1.89
CA PRO A 71 1.31 1.47 1.63
C PRO A 71 2.21 0.67 2.55
N LYS A 72 1.74 -0.50 2.93
CA LYS A 72 2.57 -1.52 3.54
C LYS A 72 3.20 -2.35 2.43
N SER A 73 4.51 -2.52 2.48
CA SER A 73 5.28 -3.48 1.66
C SER A 73 4.61 -4.86 1.57
N ALA A 74 4.15 -5.39 2.71
CA ALA A 74 3.46 -6.68 2.81
C ALA A 74 2.14 -6.73 2.02
N ALA A 75 1.59 -5.57 1.66
CA ALA A 75 0.40 -5.47 0.83
C ALA A 75 0.71 -5.33 -0.66
N MET A 76 1.98 -5.19 -1.06
CA MET A 76 2.36 -5.08 -2.48
C MET A 76 1.94 -6.28 -3.32
N PRO A 77 1.99 -7.54 -2.84
CA PRO A 77 1.45 -8.67 -3.59
C PRO A 77 -0.04 -8.51 -3.91
N ILE A 78 -0.81 -7.85 -3.05
CA ILE A 78 -2.25 -7.61 -3.22
C ILE A 78 -2.50 -6.39 -4.10
N LEU A 79 -1.75 -5.31 -3.86
CA LEU A 79 -1.97 -4.00 -4.47
C LEU A 79 -1.34 -3.85 -5.85
N ARG A 80 -0.33 -4.66 -6.19
CA ARG A 80 0.49 -4.52 -7.40
C ARG A 80 -0.34 -4.19 -8.63
N ARG A 81 -1.34 -5.02 -8.95
CA ARG A 81 -2.13 -4.86 -10.19
C ARG A 81 -2.86 -3.52 -10.25
N ALA A 82 -3.37 -3.04 -9.12
CA ALA A 82 -4.11 -1.79 -9.04
C ALA A 82 -3.20 -0.56 -9.12
N VAL A 83 -1.94 -0.69 -8.70
CA VAL A 83 -1.05 0.47 -8.56
C VAL A 83 0.03 0.55 -9.63
N GLU A 84 0.35 -0.56 -10.30
CA GLU A 84 1.39 -0.62 -11.33
C GLU A 84 1.10 0.34 -12.49
N ALA A 85 -0.16 0.52 -12.86
CA ALA A 85 -0.58 1.46 -13.91
C ALA A 85 -0.31 2.93 -13.57
N THR A 86 -0.17 3.26 -12.27
CA THR A 86 0.08 4.62 -11.76
C THR A 86 1.50 4.78 -11.22
N ALA A 87 2.34 3.75 -11.34
CA ALA A 87 3.68 3.76 -10.78
C ALA A 87 4.64 4.56 -11.67
N ILE A 88 5.52 5.34 -11.04
CA ILE A 88 6.61 6.04 -11.70
C ILE A 88 7.69 5.01 -12.01
N SER A 89 8.06 4.90 -13.29
CA SER A 89 9.09 3.97 -13.73
C SER A 89 10.47 4.56 -13.47
N LEU A 90 11.35 3.78 -12.83
CA LEU A 90 12.77 4.08 -12.74
C LEU A 90 13.55 3.13 -13.65
N SER A 91 14.63 3.64 -14.25
CA SER A 91 15.63 2.77 -14.87
C SER A 91 16.29 1.88 -13.81
N GLU A 92 16.94 0.81 -14.27
CA GLU A 92 17.74 -0.08 -13.43
C GLU A 92 18.74 0.74 -12.58
N GLU A 93 19.55 1.57 -13.23
CA GLU A 93 20.52 2.44 -12.56
C GLU A 93 19.88 3.42 -11.56
N GLN A 94 18.76 4.05 -11.92
CA GLN A 94 18.05 4.97 -11.02
C GLN A 94 17.49 4.24 -9.80
N PHE A 95 16.94 3.04 -9.97
CA PHE A 95 16.36 2.24 -8.90
C PHE A 95 17.43 1.80 -7.89
N ARG A 96 18.59 1.36 -8.36
CA ARG A 96 19.71 0.98 -7.48
C ARG A 96 20.21 2.18 -6.66
N HIS A 97 20.51 3.30 -7.32
CA HIS A 97 20.92 4.52 -6.62
C HIS A 97 19.84 5.03 -5.66
N TRP A 98 18.56 4.89 -6.04
CA TRP A 98 17.44 5.28 -5.19
C TRP A 98 17.33 4.43 -3.92
N LEU A 99 17.54 3.12 -4.03
CA LEU A 99 17.62 2.25 -2.86
C LEU A 99 18.80 2.64 -1.98
N GLU A 100 19.98 2.92 -2.57
CA GLU A 100 21.20 3.30 -1.85
C GLU A 100 21.08 4.65 -1.13
N GLY A 101 20.47 5.62 -1.80
CA GLY A 101 20.25 6.99 -1.37
C GLY A 101 21.41 7.95 -1.72
N PRO A 102 21.14 9.26 -1.90
CA PRO A 102 19.82 9.89 -1.99
C PRO A 102 19.12 9.63 -3.34
N GLY A 103 17.79 9.63 -3.35
CA GLY A 103 16.99 9.40 -4.56
C GLY A 103 16.98 10.56 -5.56
N PRO A 104 16.40 10.35 -6.75
CA PRO A 104 16.25 11.41 -7.76
C PRO A 104 15.38 12.56 -7.25
N ARG A 105 15.63 13.77 -7.75
CA ARG A 105 14.77 14.92 -7.47
C ARG A 105 13.48 14.78 -8.26
N GLN A 106 12.40 15.35 -7.72
CA GLN A 106 11.12 15.37 -8.41
C GLN A 106 11.19 16.03 -9.79
N VAL A 107 11.98 17.09 -9.94
CA VAL A 107 12.15 17.79 -11.24
C VAL A 107 12.79 16.91 -12.32
N ASP A 108 13.48 15.85 -11.93
CA ASP A 108 14.11 14.88 -12.82
C ASP A 108 13.17 13.68 -13.13
N LEU A 109 12.04 13.61 -12.43
CA LEU A 109 10.97 12.64 -12.65
C LEU A 109 9.88 13.36 -13.45
N ASP A 110 9.58 12.89 -14.66
CA ASP A 110 8.56 13.48 -15.55
C ASP A 110 7.13 13.24 -15.02
N VAL A 111 6.82 13.78 -13.82
CA VAL A 111 5.64 13.46 -13.02
C VAL A 111 4.87 14.72 -12.58
N GLY A 112 5.30 15.89 -13.06
CA GLY A 112 4.72 17.19 -12.72
C GLY A 112 4.90 17.57 -11.24
N GLU A 113 4.25 18.66 -10.84
CA GLU A 113 4.32 19.15 -9.46
C GLU A 113 3.34 18.38 -8.55
N GLN A 114 3.87 17.44 -7.75
CA GLN A 114 3.11 16.68 -6.77
C GLN A 114 3.97 16.29 -5.56
N THR A 115 3.34 16.23 -4.38
CA THR A 115 3.97 15.74 -3.14
C THR A 115 3.10 14.65 -2.52
N GLY A 116 3.73 13.59 -2.01
CA GLY A 116 3.03 12.58 -1.24
C GLY A 116 3.52 11.16 -1.47
N SER A 117 2.67 10.19 -1.09
CA SER A 117 2.95 8.78 -1.35
C SER A 117 2.72 8.45 -2.82
N VAL A 118 3.74 7.84 -3.42
CA VAL A 118 3.74 7.37 -4.81
C VAL A 118 4.20 5.91 -4.87
N MET A 119 4.01 5.29 -6.03
CA MET A 119 4.54 3.95 -6.30
C MET A 119 5.67 4.05 -7.31
N ILE A 120 6.74 3.29 -7.06
CA ILE A 120 7.86 3.15 -7.98
C ILE A 120 7.81 1.76 -8.58
N THR A 121 8.08 1.67 -9.89
CA THR A 121 8.27 0.40 -10.58
C THR A 121 9.63 0.35 -11.24
N ALA A 122 10.26 -0.82 -11.22
CA ALA A 122 11.51 -1.11 -11.93
C ALA A 122 11.52 -2.56 -12.39
N GLU A 123 12.33 -2.90 -13.39
CA GLU A 123 12.54 -4.29 -13.78
C GLU A 123 13.50 -4.99 -12.79
N GLY A 124 13.16 -6.22 -12.40
CA GLY A 124 13.97 -7.05 -11.51
C GLY A 124 14.20 -8.45 -12.08
N ARG A 125 14.86 -9.32 -11.30
CA ARG A 125 15.17 -10.71 -11.71
C ARG A 125 13.91 -11.55 -11.99
N GLY A 126 12.89 -11.39 -11.16
CA GLY A 126 11.63 -12.15 -11.21
C GLY A 126 10.50 -11.44 -11.97
N GLY A 127 10.83 -10.41 -12.76
CA GLY A 127 9.89 -9.48 -13.36
C GLY A 127 9.90 -8.13 -12.65
N LYS A 128 8.93 -7.27 -13.01
CA LYS A 128 8.78 -5.95 -12.41
C LYS A 128 8.76 -6.02 -10.90
N ILE A 129 9.29 -5.01 -10.22
CA ILE A 129 9.25 -4.79 -8.78
C ILE A 129 8.43 -3.53 -8.54
N VAL A 130 7.59 -3.52 -7.51
CA VAL A 130 6.77 -2.35 -7.15
C VAL A 130 7.03 -1.99 -5.69
N VAL A 131 7.46 -0.76 -5.46
CA VAL A 131 7.92 -0.28 -4.14
C VAL A 131 7.21 1.02 -3.77
N PRO A 132 6.67 1.16 -2.55
CA PRO A 132 6.11 2.43 -2.10
C PRO A 132 7.21 3.45 -1.82
N ALA A 133 6.94 4.71 -2.16
CA ALA A 133 7.86 5.82 -1.98
C ALA A 133 7.15 7.09 -1.50
N TRP A 134 7.93 8.00 -0.93
CA TRP A 134 7.52 9.36 -0.63
C TRP A 134 8.19 10.31 -1.61
N LEU A 135 7.39 11.04 -2.38
CA LEU A 135 7.84 12.09 -3.28
C LEU A 135 7.72 13.44 -2.55
N GLY A 136 8.86 13.99 -2.15
CA GLY A 136 9.02 15.38 -1.75
C GLY A 136 9.92 16.09 -2.76
N GLU A 137 10.86 16.89 -2.29
CA GLU A 137 11.96 17.39 -3.15
C GLU A 137 12.78 16.23 -3.74
N LEU A 138 13.04 15.22 -2.90
CA LEU A 138 13.69 13.96 -3.26
C LEU A 138 12.70 12.81 -3.14
N LEU A 139 12.90 11.81 -3.99
CA LEU A 139 12.20 10.54 -3.89
C LEU A 139 12.83 9.66 -2.81
N THR A 140 12.04 9.29 -1.80
CA THR A 140 12.53 8.50 -0.65
C THR A 140 11.84 7.14 -0.59
N PRO A 141 12.57 6.01 -0.50
CA PRO A 141 11.96 4.69 -0.30
C PRO A 141 11.16 4.63 1.00
N MET A 142 9.94 4.06 0.95
CA MET A 142 9.12 3.82 2.14
C MET A 142 9.28 2.38 2.66
N VAL A 143 10.50 1.85 2.60
CA VAL A 143 10.83 0.49 3.03
C VAL A 143 11.72 0.49 4.27
N ASP A 144 11.63 -0.55 5.08
CA ASP A 144 12.56 -0.77 6.18
C ASP A 144 13.85 -1.49 5.73
N ALA A 145 14.79 -1.70 6.65
CA ALA A 145 16.09 -2.32 6.34
C ALA A 145 15.98 -3.76 5.81
N ASN A 146 15.02 -4.54 6.34
CA ASN A 146 14.83 -5.92 5.91
C ASN A 146 14.19 -5.97 4.51
N GLU A 147 13.21 -5.10 4.28
CA GLU A 147 12.57 -4.94 2.97
C GLU A 147 13.57 -4.46 1.92
N ARG A 148 14.45 -3.52 2.28
CA ARG A 148 15.52 -3.05 1.41
C ARG A 148 16.46 -4.18 1.01
N LEU A 149 16.90 -5.00 1.97
CA LEU A 149 17.72 -6.18 1.68
C LEU A 149 17.00 -7.16 0.72
N ILE A 150 15.71 -7.39 0.93
CA ILE A 150 14.92 -8.24 0.03
C ILE A 150 14.85 -7.64 -1.39
N LEU A 151 14.65 -6.33 -1.50
CA LEU A 151 14.62 -5.64 -2.79
C LEU A 151 15.97 -5.70 -3.51
N GLU A 152 17.07 -5.55 -2.77
CA GLU A 152 18.43 -5.72 -3.30
C GLU A 152 18.62 -7.15 -3.85
N LEU A 153 18.19 -8.19 -3.13
CA LEU A 153 18.25 -9.58 -3.58
C LEU A 153 17.35 -9.86 -4.81
N GLN A 154 16.19 -9.22 -4.90
CA GLN A 154 15.29 -9.34 -6.05
C GLN A 154 15.82 -8.62 -7.30
N TYR A 155 16.74 -7.69 -7.10
CA TYR A 155 17.29 -6.83 -8.13
C TYR A 155 18.63 -7.33 -8.68
N ILE A 156 19.50 -7.96 -7.86
CA ILE A 156 20.80 -8.50 -8.32
C ILE A 156 20.57 -9.52 -9.46
N ARG A 157 20.98 -9.13 -10.67
CA ARG A 157 21.18 -10.05 -11.81
C ARG A 157 22.52 -10.73 -11.63
N ASP A 158 22.54 -12.05 -11.74
CA ASP A 158 23.79 -12.81 -11.82
C ASP A 158 24.55 -12.30 -13.06
N THR A 159 25.74 -11.71 -12.84
CA THR A 159 26.67 -11.25 -13.88
C THR A 159 27.14 -12.41 -14.75
#